data_AF-A0A6P2LGG0-F1
#
_entry.id   AF-A0A6P2LGG0-F1
#
_cell.length_a   1.000
_cell.length_b   1.000
_cell.length_c   1.000
_cell.angle_alpha   90.00
_cell.angle_beta   90.00
_cell.angle_gamma   90.00
#
_symmetry.space_group_name_H-M   'P 1'
#
loop_
_entity.id
_entity.type
_entity.pdbx_description
1 polymer ?
#
loop_
_entity_poly.entity_id
_entity_poly.type
_entity_poly.pdbx_seq_one_letter_code
_entity_poly.pdbx_strand_id
1 'polypeptide(L)'
;MRPLPRKGKVMAVTQTDLANRVLKKIRVLGTGQTADAEDLLVAKQKLRAVHASVRKDDRVRWTIQTLPEGAEEPYVLMASFLTAPEFGKPADPMWWTWGEREITALTKAPTSGQPVKQEYF
;
A
#
# COMPACT_ATOMS: atom_id res chain seq x y z
N MET A 1 3.11 33.11 -27.60
CA MET A 1 2.34 32.14 -26.76
C MET A 1 3.19 30.90 -26.56
N ARG A 2 3.64 30.63 -25.32
CA ARG A 2 4.45 29.45 -24.97
C ARG A 2 3.51 28.39 -24.38
N PRO A 3 3.45 27.16 -24.90
CA PRO A 3 2.55 26.14 -24.36
C PRO A 3 3.02 25.70 -22.98
N LEU A 4 2.07 25.63 -22.03
CA LEU A 4 2.29 25.11 -20.67
C LEU A 4 2.66 23.61 -20.73
N PRO A 5 3.63 23.13 -19.92
CA PRO A 5 3.95 21.72 -19.86
C PRO A 5 2.73 20.93 -19.36
N ARG A 6 2.35 19.89 -20.11
CA ARG A 6 1.32 18.93 -19.70
C ARG A 6 1.76 18.33 -18.36
N LYS A 7 0.97 18.56 -17.29
CA LYS A 7 1.15 17.87 -16.00
C LYS A 7 1.31 16.38 -16.31
N GLY A 8 2.50 15.83 -16.03
CA GLY A 8 2.79 14.42 -16.21
C GLY A 8 1.70 13.63 -15.51
N LYS A 9 1.04 12.73 -16.23
CA LYS A 9 0.11 11.76 -15.65
C LYS A 9 0.92 10.98 -14.62
N VAL A 10 0.70 11.23 -13.33
CA VAL A 10 1.29 10.42 -12.27
C VAL A 10 0.84 8.99 -12.57
N MET A 11 1.76 8.12 -12.96
CA MET A 11 1.41 6.73 -13.23
C MET A 11 1.00 6.13 -11.88
N ALA A 12 -0.26 5.73 -11.77
CA ALA A 12 -0.74 5.04 -10.58
C ALA A 12 0.12 3.79 -10.38
N VAL A 13 0.65 3.62 -9.16
CA VAL A 13 1.47 2.47 -8.81
C VAL A 13 0.64 1.20 -9.02
N THR A 14 1.21 0.26 -9.77
CA THR A 14 0.47 -0.96 -10.13
C THR A 14 0.56 -2.00 -9.02
N GLN A 15 -0.36 -2.97 -9.01
CA GLN A 15 -0.25 -4.13 -8.11
C GLN A 15 1.05 -4.92 -8.32
N THR A 16 1.59 -4.93 -9.55
CA THR A 16 2.87 -5.58 -9.83
C THR A 16 4.02 -4.84 -9.15
N ASP A 17 3.99 -3.51 -9.13
CA ASP A 17 5.00 -2.70 -8.44
C ASP A 17 4.95 -2.92 -6.92
N LEU A 18 3.75 -2.96 -6.35
CA LEU A 18 3.54 -3.26 -4.93
C LEU A 18 3.99 -4.69 -4.59
N ALA A 19 3.66 -5.68 -5.43
CA ALA A 19 4.09 -7.05 -5.23
C ALA A 19 5.63 -7.19 -5.26
N ASN A 20 6.29 -6.52 -6.19
CA ASN A 20 7.75 -6.44 -6.23
C ASN A 20 8.33 -5.80 -4.96
N ARG A 21 7.71 -4.72 -4.45
CA ARG A 21 8.11 -4.10 -3.17
C ARG A 21 7.96 -5.06 -2.00
N VAL A 22 6.87 -5.82 -1.95
CA VAL A 22 6.62 -6.84 -0.93
C VAL A 22 7.73 -7.90 -0.93
N LEU A 23 8.03 -8.48 -2.10
CA LEU A 23 9.04 -9.52 -2.27
C LEU A 23 10.47 -9.03 -1.94
N LYS A 24 10.79 -7.79 -2.30
CA LYS A 24 12.05 -7.14 -1.90
C LYS A 24 12.12 -6.93 -0.39
N LYS A 25 11.01 -6.51 0.23
CA LYS A 25 10.96 -6.24 1.67
C LYS A 25 11.19 -7.47 2.52
N ILE A 26 10.64 -8.62 2.10
CA ILE A 26 10.90 -9.92 2.75
C ILE A 26 12.22 -10.58 2.32
N ARG A 27 13.04 -9.89 1.51
CA ARG A 27 14.34 -10.37 1.01
C ARG A 27 14.25 -11.69 0.22
N VAL A 28 13.14 -11.90 -0.48
CA VAL A 28 13.04 -12.94 -1.53
C VAL A 28 13.74 -12.44 -2.80
N LEU A 29 13.58 -11.15 -3.12
CA LEU A 29 14.28 -10.50 -4.22
C LEU A 29 15.37 -9.57 -3.73
N GLY A 30 16.55 -9.71 -4.30
CA GLY A 30 17.66 -8.75 -4.19
C GLY A 30 17.51 -7.55 -5.12
N THR A 31 18.42 -6.61 -4.99
CA THR A 31 18.52 -5.45 -5.90
C THR A 31 18.81 -5.91 -7.32
N GLY A 32 18.02 -5.45 -8.29
CA GLY A 32 18.20 -5.82 -9.71
C GLY A 32 17.62 -7.19 -10.11
N GLN A 33 17.03 -7.93 -9.17
CA GLN A 33 16.34 -9.18 -9.48
C GLN A 33 14.89 -8.93 -9.89
N THR A 34 14.42 -9.74 -10.84
CA THR A 34 13.04 -9.76 -11.29
C THR A 34 12.34 -10.95 -10.64
N ALA A 35 11.17 -10.70 -10.07
CA ALA A 35 10.30 -11.74 -9.56
C ALA A 35 9.85 -12.67 -10.69
N ASP A 36 9.78 -13.98 -10.43
CA ASP A 36 9.09 -14.87 -11.33
C ASP A 36 7.57 -14.66 -11.26
N ALA A 37 6.83 -15.32 -12.16
CA ALA A 37 5.39 -15.15 -12.24
C ALA A 37 4.66 -15.76 -11.02
N GLU A 38 5.22 -16.80 -10.42
CA GLU A 38 4.65 -17.51 -9.27
C GLU A 38 4.78 -16.67 -8.00
N ASP A 39 5.96 -16.12 -7.73
CA ASP A 39 6.20 -15.25 -6.57
C ASP A 39 5.34 -13.99 -6.63
N LEU A 40 5.24 -13.39 -7.83
CA LEU A 40 4.35 -12.26 -8.06
C LEU A 40 2.89 -12.61 -7.78
N LEU A 41 2.46 -13.81 -8.17
CA LEU A 41 1.09 -14.25 -7.96
C LEU A 41 0.81 -14.42 -6.47
N VAL A 42 1.72 -15.02 -5.71
CA VAL A 42 1.61 -15.13 -4.24
C VAL A 42 1.54 -13.75 -3.60
N ALA A 43 2.46 -12.84 -3.91
CA ALA A 43 2.47 -11.49 -3.34
C ALA A 43 1.20 -10.69 -3.71
N LYS A 44 0.70 -10.81 -4.94
CA LYS A 44 -0.56 -10.19 -5.37
C LYS A 44 -1.76 -10.76 -4.63
N GLN A 45 -1.80 -12.07 -4.39
CA GLN A 45 -2.86 -12.69 -3.60
C GLN A 45 -2.85 -12.17 -2.17
N LYS A 46 -1.68 -12.01 -1.54
CA LYS A 46 -1.59 -11.45 -0.19
C LYS A 46 -1.98 -9.96 -0.15
N LEU A 47 -1.62 -9.16 -1.15
CA LEU A 47 -2.12 -7.78 -1.29
C LEU A 47 -3.66 -7.74 -1.38
N ARG A 48 -4.28 -8.67 -2.10
CA ARG A 48 -5.75 -8.82 -2.15
C ARG A 48 -6.34 -9.22 -0.81
N ALA A 49 -5.68 -10.11 -0.07
CA ALA A 49 -6.10 -10.50 1.28
C ALA A 49 -6.05 -9.31 2.25
N VAL A 50 -4.99 -8.49 2.20
CA VAL A 50 -4.92 -7.23 2.95
C VAL A 50 -6.06 -6.30 2.58
N HIS A 51 -6.30 -6.09 1.29
CA HIS A 51 -7.40 -5.24 0.83
C HIS A 51 -8.76 -5.73 1.34
N ALA A 52 -9.02 -7.04 1.27
CA ALA A 52 -10.24 -7.65 1.78
C ALA A 52 -10.39 -7.44 3.30
N SER A 53 -9.29 -7.56 4.05
CA SER A 53 -9.28 -7.30 5.50
C SER A 53 -9.64 -5.85 5.83
N VAL A 54 -9.09 -4.90 5.08
CA VAL A 54 -9.33 -3.47 5.31
C VAL A 54 -10.74 -3.07 4.86
N ARG A 55 -11.30 -3.71 3.83
CA ARG A 55 -12.64 -3.44 3.31
C ARG A 55 -13.76 -4.03 4.18
N LYS A 56 -13.46 -4.96 5.09
CA LYS A 56 -14.46 -5.75 5.83
C LYS A 56 -15.49 -4.90 6.59
N ASP A 57 -15.14 -3.66 6.97
CA ASP A 57 -16.03 -2.71 7.65
C ASP A 57 -16.24 -1.40 6.86
N ASP A 58 -16.11 -1.44 5.53
CA ASP A 58 -16.14 -0.26 4.65
C ASP A 58 -15.17 0.87 5.07
N ARG A 59 -14.08 0.50 5.78
CA ARG A 59 -13.09 1.45 6.30
C ARG A 59 -12.45 2.29 5.19
N VAL A 60 -12.32 1.71 3.99
CA VAL A 60 -11.67 2.35 2.84
C VAL A 60 -12.59 2.45 1.65
N ARG A 61 -12.53 3.60 0.97
CA ARG A 61 -13.35 3.89 -0.21
C ARG A 61 -12.63 3.62 -1.54
N TRP A 62 -11.33 3.35 -1.49
CA TRP A 62 -10.51 3.07 -2.67
C TRP A 62 -10.49 1.59 -3.02
N THR A 63 -10.06 1.27 -4.24
CA THR A 63 -9.87 -0.09 -4.70
C THR A 63 -8.39 -0.47 -4.66
N ILE A 64 -8.08 -1.76 -4.65
CA ILE A 64 -6.71 -2.25 -4.77
C ILE A 64 -6.03 -1.92 -6.11
N GLN A 65 -6.79 -1.51 -7.14
CA GLN A 65 -6.21 -1.06 -8.40
C GLN A 65 -5.88 0.43 -8.37
N THR A 66 -6.46 1.17 -7.42
CA THR A 66 -6.38 2.62 -7.31
C THR A 66 -6.13 3.01 -5.86
N LEU A 67 -4.98 2.60 -5.34
CA LEU A 67 -4.54 2.96 -3.99
C LEU A 67 -4.07 4.42 -3.97
N PRO A 68 -4.47 5.23 -2.97
CA PRO A 68 -3.84 6.52 -2.73
C PRO A 68 -2.39 6.31 -2.30
N GLU A 69 -1.51 7.23 -2.67
CA GLU A 69 -0.06 7.14 -2.40
C GLU A 69 0.26 6.86 -0.92
N GLY A 70 -0.45 7.52 0.00
CA GLY A 70 -0.29 7.31 1.44
C GLY A 70 -0.65 5.88 1.91
N ALA A 71 -1.53 5.17 1.20
CA ALA A 71 -1.92 3.81 1.55
C ALA A 71 -1.01 2.73 0.95
N GLU A 72 -0.09 3.07 0.03
CA GLU A 72 0.76 2.08 -0.62
C GLU A 72 1.70 1.37 0.36
N GLU A 73 2.47 2.13 1.14
CA GLU A 73 3.44 1.54 2.08
C GLU A 73 2.77 0.71 3.19
N PRO A 74 1.65 1.14 3.79
CA PRO A 74 0.88 0.30 4.72
C PRO A 74 0.43 -1.03 4.09
N TYR A 75 0.00 -1.02 2.83
CA TYR A 75 -0.37 -2.25 2.11
C TYR A 75 0.84 -3.15 1.89
N VAL A 76 1.99 -2.58 1.53
CA VAL A 76 3.24 -3.34 1.38
C VAL A 76 3.64 -3.97 2.70
N LEU A 77 3.58 -3.24 3.82
CA LEU A 77 3.90 -3.77 5.15
C LEU A 77 3.01 -4.97 5.52
N MET A 78 1.69 -4.78 5.46
CA MET A 78 0.74 -5.84 5.82
C MET A 78 0.87 -7.05 4.88
N ALA A 79 1.05 -6.81 3.58
CA ALA A 79 1.23 -7.90 2.62
C ALA A 79 2.57 -8.62 2.84
N SER A 80 3.66 -7.92 3.17
CA SER A 80 4.93 -8.53 3.55
C SER A 80 4.80 -9.45 4.76
N PHE A 81 4.02 -9.05 5.78
CA PHE A 81 3.73 -9.92 6.91
C PHE A 81 3.05 -11.23 6.49
N LEU A 82 2.02 -11.14 5.63
CA LEU A 82 1.30 -12.32 5.14
C LEU A 82 2.08 -13.15 4.11
N THR A 83 3.06 -12.54 3.42
CA THR A 83 3.82 -13.17 2.34
C THR A 83 5.06 -13.86 2.88
N ALA A 84 5.72 -13.31 3.89
CA ALA A 84 6.93 -13.87 4.50
C ALA A 84 6.86 -15.39 4.82
N PRO A 85 5.80 -15.93 5.46
CA PRO A 85 5.75 -17.35 5.80
C PRO A 85 5.65 -18.28 4.57
N GLU A 86 5.06 -17.82 3.46
CA GLU A 86 4.97 -18.59 2.20
C GLU A 86 6.35 -18.86 1.60
N PHE A 87 7.33 -18.01 1.92
CA PHE A 87 8.72 -18.08 1.45
C PHE A 87 9.70 -18.57 2.54
N GLY A 88 9.19 -19.10 3.66
CA GLY A 88 10.02 -19.51 4.79
C GLY A 88 10.80 -18.36 5.45
N LYS A 89 10.32 -17.12 5.31
CA LYS A 89 10.92 -15.93 5.93
C LYS A 89 10.22 -15.59 7.25
N PRO A 90 10.94 -15.01 8.23
CA PRO A 90 10.31 -14.53 9.44
C PRO A 90 9.35 -13.38 9.11
N ALA A 91 8.11 -13.49 9.60
CA ALA A 91 7.13 -12.42 9.53
C ALA A 91 7.27 -11.53 10.77
N ASP A 92 7.42 -10.22 10.57
CA ASP A 92 7.47 -9.27 11.67
C ASP A 92 6.03 -8.78 12.00
N PRO A 93 5.47 -9.11 13.18
CA PRO A 93 4.14 -8.65 13.59
C PRO A 93 4.00 -7.11 13.63
N MET A 94 5.12 -6.41 13.75
CA MET A 94 5.17 -4.96 13.73
C MET A 94 4.71 -4.43 12.36
N TRP A 95 4.98 -5.13 11.25
CA TRP A 95 4.51 -4.70 9.93
C TRP A 95 2.99 -4.66 9.82
N TRP A 96 2.30 -5.65 10.42
CA TRP A 96 0.84 -5.64 10.47
C TRP A 96 0.32 -4.47 11.31
N THR A 97 0.88 -4.32 12.52
CA THR A 97 0.45 -3.29 13.48
C THR A 97 0.62 -1.87 12.93
N TRP A 98 1.77 -1.58 12.33
CA TRP A 98 2.03 -0.27 11.71
C TRP A 98 1.17 -0.04 10.48
N GLY A 99 1.02 -1.04 9.61
CA GLY A 99 0.18 -0.91 8.43
C GLY A 99 -1.28 -0.61 8.79
N GLU A 100 -1.84 -1.32 9.77
CA GLU A 100 -3.21 -1.06 10.24
C GLU A 100 -3.35 0.35 10.85
N ARG A 101 -2.36 0.78 11.65
CA ARG A 101 -2.34 2.12 12.25
C ARG A 101 -2.36 3.22 11.18
N GLU A 102 -1.51 3.12 10.17
CA GLU A 102 -1.42 4.11 9.10
C GLU A 102 -2.69 4.15 8.23
N ILE A 103 -3.25 2.99 7.87
CA ILE A 103 -4.54 2.95 7.17
C ILE A 103 -5.65 3.56 8.02
N THR A 104 -5.66 3.30 9.32
CA THR A 104 -6.63 3.91 10.25
C THR A 104 -6.44 5.43 10.33
N ALA A 105 -5.19 5.92 10.33
CA ALA A 105 -4.91 7.35 10.30
C ALA A 105 -5.40 8.00 8.99
N LEU A 106 -5.17 7.38 7.85
CA LEU A 106 -5.61 7.86 6.53
C LEU A 106 -7.14 7.92 6.39
N THR A 107 -7.84 6.97 7.00
CA THR A 107 -9.31 6.89 6.94
C THR A 107 -9.98 7.84 7.94
N LYS A 108 -9.31 8.15 9.06
CA LYS A 108 -9.79 9.11 10.07
C LYS A 108 -9.34 10.55 9.82
N ALA A 109 -8.32 10.76 8.99
CA ALA A 109 -7.87 12.11 8.64
C ALA A 109 -9.05 12.88 8.05
N PRO A 110 -9.50 13.99 8.67
CA PRO A 110 -10.55 14.81 8.09
C PRO A 110 -10.05 15.29 6.72
N THR A 111 -10.87 15.11 5.68
CA THR A 111 -10.60 15.61 4.33
C THR A 111 -10.13 17.05 4.44
N SER A 112 -8.83 17.28 4.21
CA SER A 112 -8.18 18.57 4.35
C SER A 112 -8.79 19.54 3.33
N GLY A 113 -9.83 20.24 3.76
CA GLY A 113 -10.63 21.14 2.93
C GLY A 113 -11.56 22.05 3.73
N GLN A 114 -11.70 21.86 5.05
CA GLN A 114 -12.29 22.87 5.91
C GLN A 114 -11.15 23.57 6.67
N PRO A 115 -10.96 24.89 6.53
CA PRO A 115 -10.13 25.62 7.46
C PRO A 115 -10.76 25.43 8.84
N VAL A 116 -10.02 24.81 9.75
CA VAL A 116 -10.37 24.80 11.17
C VAL A 116 -10.37 26.27 11.59
N LYS A 117 -11.54 26.91 11.62
CA LYS A 117 -11.70 28.21 12.26
C LYS A 117 -11.32 28.00 13.72
N GLN A 118 -10.11 28.42 14.08
CA GLN A 118 -9.76 28.63 15.48
C GLN A 118 -10.62 29.79 15.97
N GLU A 119 -11.76 29.48 16.57
CA GLU A 119 -12.44 30.41 17.45
C GLU A 119 -11.63 30.45 18.75
N TYR A 120 -10.89 31.54 18.95
CA TYR A 120 -10.35 31.91 20.24
C TYR A 120 -11.54 32.36 21.09
N PHE A 121 -11.88 31.57 22.10
CA PHE A 121 -12.73 32.01 23.21
C PHE A 121 -11.88 32.75 24.25
#